data_AF-A0A957BKR3-F1
#
_entry.id   AF-A0A957BKR3-F1
#
_cell.length_a   1.000
_cell.length_b   1.000
_cell.length_c   1.000
_cell.angle_alpha   90.00
_cell.angle_beta   90.00
_cell.angle_gamma   90.00
#
_symmetry.space_group_name_H-M   'P 1'
#
loop_
_entity.id
_entity.type
_entity.pdbx_description
1 polymer ?
#
loop_
_entity_poly.entity_id
_entity_poly.type
_entity_poly.pdbx_seq_one_letter_code
_entity_poly.pdbx_strand_id
1 'polypeptide(L)'
;MLVIPIASNLYKVVKEMVNRKRLIFVTGIPGVGKSLLIQQMALIASEAGREVHLLRYNLARQPFETEVNITKYPEIDGVTDPAIRKAVGLWARQAVWEWHEAHPSANQLLIGELPLIGNRLIELVEPANDNAEPLLTSGQTLFVVPVPSWEVREVIETTRARTVAEPQNEQEKLDAPPNVLQLMWQEVNSLARQIGLTKASPQTPYNPYIYGGVFEALLQHRPTKLLLIDEVLRPSRSVYDLDVLAGTLVPTAEAANQTMAQVESQYSYAELAELVQNWHALITNNPKPPDAGPELRLPLPETLANAPDETVLTAVQRTALNKIINLPLDATPEQTILALAEAIEVLEVETAVTTANVHKFDVYDSYFNVSRSREHSGLTFLHGLLQAYRNVLLDLQKPPHTLTVIELPLLRIALETSLRQFDI
;
A
#
# COMPACT_ATOMS: atom_id res chain seq x y z
N MET A 1 -0.10 21.60 8.98
CA MET A 1 1.14 21.43 9.77
C MET A 1 1.85 20.18 9.26
N LEU A 2 3.15 20.27 9.03
CA LEU A 2 3.95 19.11 8.66
C LEU A 2 4.02 18.14 9.85
N VAL A 3 3.63 16.88 9.65
CA VAL A 3 3.70 15.81 10.67
C VAL A 3 4.71 14.73 10.31
N ILE A 4 5.12 14.65 9.04
CA ILE A 4 6.24 13.78 8.65
C ILE A 4 7.52 14.39 9.23
N PRO A 5 8.30 13.66 10.05
CA PRO A 5 9.55 14.19 10.60
C PRO A 5 10.53 14.53 9.47
N ILE A 6 11.11 15.73 9.46
CA ILE A 6 12.01 16.21 8.39
C ILE A 6 13.23 15.29 8.20
N ALA A 7 13.68 14.65 9.28
CA ALA A 7 14.79 13.71 9.24
C ALA A 7 14.43 12.32 8.68
N SER A 8 13.14 11.96 8.61
CA SER A 8 12.71 10.61 8.24
C SER A 8 12.94 10.33 6.75
N ASN A 9 13.08 9.04 6.43
CA ASN A 9 13.20 8.60 5.05
C ASN A 9 11.94 8.96 4.24
N LEU A 10 10.77 8.83 4.87
CA LEU A 10 9.49 9.20 4.26
C LEU A 10 9.49 10.67 3.81
N TYR A 11 9.99 11.60 4.63
CA TYR A 11 10.09 13.01 4.24
C TYR A 11 10.99 13.21 3.01
N LYS A 12 12.17 12.57 3.00
CA LYS A 12 13.11 12.67 1.87
C LYS A 12 12.49 12.18 0.57
N VAL A 13 11.83 11.02 0.61
CA VAL A 13 11.16 10.42 -0.55
C VAL A 13 10.00 11.29 -1.03
N VAL A 14 9.15 11.79 -0.12
CA VAL A 14 8.04 12.68 -0.45
C VAL A 14 8.55 13.99 -1.06
N LYS A 15 9.56 14.60 -0.45
CA LYS A 15 10.20 15.83 -0.94
C LYS A 15 10.77 15.66 -2.34
N GLU A 16 11.43 14.54 -2.62
CA GLU A 16 11.95 14.23 -3.96
C GLU A 16 10.82 14.13 -4.99
N MET A 17 9.73 13.41 -4.67
CA MET A 17 8.58 13.27 -5.57
C MET A 17 7.96 14.62 -5.90
N VAL A 18 7.64 15.42 -4.88
CA VAL A 18 7.00 16.74 -5.07
C VAL A 18 7.92 17.77 -5.70
N ASN A 19 9.24 17.57 -5.74
CA ASN A 19 10.15 18.47 -6.46
C ASN A 19 10.33 18.09 -7.93
N ARG A 20 10.18 16.81 -8.29
CA ARG A 20 10.51 16.32 -9.63
C ARG A 20 9.30 16.10 -10.54
N LYS A 21 8.12 15.87 -9.98
CA LYS A 21 6.92 15.50 -10.73
C LYS A 21 5.98 16.69 -10.89
N ARG A 22 5.29 16.80 -12.01
CA ARG A 22 4.21 17.81 -12.21
C ARG A 22 2.84 17.22 -11.90
N LEU A 23 2.69 15.91 -12.01
CA LEU A 23 1.45 15.20 -11.68
C LEU A 23 1.79 14.07 -10.71
N ILE A 24 1.12 14.04 -9.56
CA ILE A 24 1.24 12.98 -8.56
C ILE A 24 -0.15 12.46 -8.23
N PHE A 25 -0.42 11.20 -8.55
CA PHE A 25 -1.70 10.56 -8.28
C PHE A 25 -1.54 9.56 -7.13
N VAL A 26 -2.18 9.82 -5.99
CA VAL A 26 -2.20 8.91 -4.85
C VAL A 26 -3.41 8.00 -4.95
N THR A 27 -3.19 6.69 -5.05
CA THR A 27 -4.25 5.69 -5.16
C THR A 27 -4.23 4.72 -3.98
N GLY A 28 -5.30 3.95 -3.81
CA GLY A 28 -5.44 2.96 -2.74
C GLY A 28 -6.85 2.83 -2.20
N ILE A 29 -7.15 1.71 -1.53
CA ILE A 29 -8.40 1.55 -0.79
C ILE A 29 -8.56 2.62 0.31
N PRO A 30 -9.76 2.88 0.82
CA PRO A 30 -9.92 3.74 1.98
C PRO A 30 -9.10 3.22 3.19
N GLY A 31 -8.71 4.09 4.13
CA GLY A 31 -7.98 3.68 5.34
C GLY A 31 -6.50 3.31 5.17
N VAL A 32 -5.84 3.70 4.07
CA VAL A 32 -4.38 3.52 3.88
C VAL A 32 -3.56 4.81 4.06
N GLY A 33 -4.19 5.88 4.57
CA GLY A 33 -3.52 7.15 4.83
C GLY A 33 -3.36 8.08 3.62
N LYS A 34 -4.09 7.86 2.52
CA LYS A 34 -4.02 8.71 1.30
C LYS A 34 -4.19 10.19 1.59
N SER A 35 -5.26 10.57 2.28
CA SER A 35 -5.59 11.99 2.50
C SER A 35 -4.55 12.69 3.37
N LEU A 36 -3.99 11.99 4.36
CA LEU A 36 -2.85 12.50 5.13
C LEU A 36 -1.62 12.66 4.23
N LEU A 37 -1.27 11.65 3.43
CA LEU A 37 -0.13 11.73 2.52
C LEU A 37 -0.26 12.90 1.52
N ILE A 38 -1.45 13.09 0.94
CA ILE A 38 -1.76 14.22 0.06
C ILE A 38 -1.58 15.55 0.79
N GLN A 39 -2.06 15.66 2.04
CA GLN A 39 -1.87 16.87 2.83
C GLN A 39 -0.38 17.16 3.06
N GLN A 40 0.40 16.14 3.41
CA GLN A 40 1.82 16.31 3.65
C GLN A 40 2.59 16.66 2.36
N MET A 41 2.23 16.04 1.22
CA MET A 41 2.76 16.41 -0.09
C MET A 41 2.46 17.87 -0.44
N ALA A 42 1.21 18.33 -0.24
CA ALA A 42 0.80 19.69 -0.54
C ALA A 42 1.57 20.72 0.32
N LEU A 43 1.75 20.45 1.62
CA LEU A 43 2.53 21.31 2.51
C LEU A 43 4.01 21.37 2.10
N ILE A 44 4.65 20.23 1.82
CA ILE A 44 6.06 20.19 1.39
C ILE A 44 6.24 20.88 0.04
N ALA A 45 5.30 20.71 -0.89
CA ALA A 45 5.33 21.38 -2.19
C ALA A 45 5.18 22.91 -2.04
N SER A 46 4.25 23.35 -1.19
CA SER A 46 4.05 24.77 -0.88
C SER A 46 5.30 25.41 -0.25
N GLU A 47 5.95 24.71 0.71
CA GLU A 47 7.24 25.14 1.28
C GLU A 47 8.35 25.24 0.22
N ALA A 48 8.28 24.42 -0.83
CA ALA A 48 9.19 24.48 -1.98
C ALA A 48 8.80 25.55 -3.03
N GLY A 49 7.79 26.38 -2.76
CA GLY A 49 7.33 27.44 -3.67
C GLY A 49 6.51 26.94 -4.86
N ARG A 50 5.92 25.73 -4.75
CA ARG A 50 5.05 25.18 -5.78
C ARG A 50 3.59 25.58 -5.57
N GLU A 51 2.90 25.81 -6.67
CA GLU A 51 1.45 26.05 -6.69
C GLU A 51 0.73 24.71 -6.85
N VAL A 52 -0.02 24.33 -5.81
CA VAL A 52 -0.61 22.99 -5.71
C VAL A 52 -2.07 23.01 -6.11
N HIS A 53 -2.42 22.23 -7.11
CA HIS A 53 -3.79 21.94 -7.54
C HIS A 53 -4.19 20.55 -7.08
N LEU A 54 -5.48 20.37 -6.80
CA LEU A 54 -6.01 19.13 -6.26
C LEU A 54 -7.08 18.53 -7.18
N LEU A 55 -7.04 17.22 -7.42
CA LEU A 55 -8.13 16.45 -8.00
C LEU A 55 -8.60 15.41 -6.98
N ARG A 56 -9.89 15.36 -6.65
CA ARG A 56 -10.45 14.32 -5.77
C ARG A 56 -11.77 13.83 -6.32
N TYR A 57 -11.95 12.51 -6.35
CA TYR A 57 -13.20 11.90 -6.81
C TYR A 57 -14.44 12.47 -6.11
N ASN A 58 -14.41 12.61 -4.77
CA ASN A 58 -15.56 13.10 -4.01
C ASN A 58 -15.93 14.55 -4.32
N LEU A 59 -15.01 15.38 -4.77
CA LEU A 59 -15.30 16.76 -5.20
C LEU A 59 -15.69 16.79 -6.68
N ALA A 60 -15.02 15.98 -7.51
CA ALA A 60 -15.31 15.86 -8.93
C ALA A 60 -16.69 15.27 -9.21
N ARG A 61 -17.23 14.40 -8.34
CA ARG A 61 -18.55 13.77 -8.54
C ARG A 61 -19.72 14.72 -8.25
N GLN A 62 -19.55 15.71 -7.36
CA GLN A 62 -20.66 16.54 -6.88
C GLN A 62 -21.44 17.24 -8.00
N PRO A 63 -20.80 17.84 -9.03
CA PRO A 63 -21.53 18.46 -10.12
C PRO A 63 -22.35 17.49 -10.99
N PHE A 64 -22.07 16.19 -10.94
CA PHE A 64 -22.85 15.16 -11.63
C PHE A 64 -24.08 14.73 -10.83
N GLU A 65 -24.10 14.94 -9.51
CA GLU A 65 -25.18 14.55 -8.59
C GLU A 65 -26.28 15.63 -8.54
N THR A 66 -26.81 16.00 -9.71
CA THR A 66 -27.97 16.91 -9.83
C THR A 66 -29.26 16.22 -9.39
N GLU A 67 -30.32 16.97 -9.05
CA GLU A 67 -31.63 16.40 -8.68
C GLU A 67 -32.16 15.38 -9.72
N VAL A 68 -31.94 15.68 -11.00
CA VAL A 68 -32.31 14.79 -12.11
C VAL A 68 -31.48 13.51 -12.09
N ASN A 69 -30.15 13.65 -11.96
CA ASN A 69 -29.24 12.51 -12.03
C ASN A 69 -29.31 11.62 -10.79
N ILE A 70 -29.44 12.16 -9.58
CA ILE A 70 -29.58 11.32 -8.37
C ILE A 70 -30.88 10.53 -8.36
N THR A 71 -31.90 11.00 -9.09
CA THR A 71 -33.16 10.26 -9.28
C THR A 71 -33.00 9.15 -10.32
N LYS A 72 -32.28 9.42 -11.42
CA LYS A 72 -32.06 8.49 -12.53
C LYS A 72 -30.98 7.43 -12.22
N TYR A 73 -29.97 7.84 -11.45
CA TYR A 73 -28.73 7.12 -11.12
C TYR A 73 -28.46 7.22 -9.60
N PRO A 74 -29.33 6.65 -8.76
CA PRO A 74 -29.24 6.80 -7.32
C PRO A 74 -28.01 6.11 -6.74
N GLU A 75 -27.43 6.71 -5.70
CA GLU A 75 -26.47 6.01 -4.84
C GLU A 75 -27.21 4.93 -4.03
N ILE A 76 -26.70 3.69 -4.07
CA ILE A 76 -27.26 2.56 -3.33
C ILE A 76 -26.21 2.10 -2.32
N ASP A 77 -26.54 2.00 -1.04
CA ASP A 77 -25.62 1.53 0.02
C ASP A 77 -24.26 2.27 0.08
N GLY A 78 -24.23 3.56 -0.26
CA GLY A 78 -22.99 4.36 -0.28
C GLY A 78 -22.14 4.18 -1.53
N VAL A 79 -22.69 3.53 -2.56
CA VAL A 79 -21.99 3.09 -3.78
C VAL A 79 -22.55 3.90 -4.96
N THR A 80 -21.75 4.82 -5.50
CA THR A 80 -22.15 5.72 -6.61
C THR A 80 -22.57 4.94 -7.85
N ASP A 81 -23.60 5.37 -8.59
CA ASP A 81 -24.05 4.67 -9.80
C ASP A 81 -22.96 4.53 -10.89
N PRO A 82 -22.90 3.41 -11.65
CA PRO A 82 -21.98 3.21 -12.76
C PRO A 82 -21.91 4.35 -13.79
N ALA A 83 -23.04 4.96 -14.15
CA ALA A 83 -23.09 6.04 -15.13
C ALA A 83 -22.32 7.28 -14.63
N ILE A 84 -22.53 7.65 -13.36
CA ILE A 84 -21.84 8.77 -12.73
C ILE A 84 -20.34 8.47 -12.63
N ARG A 85 -19.94 7.26 -12.24
CA ARG A 85 -18.52 6.88 -12.18
C ARG A 85 -17.82 7.05 -13.51
N LYS A 86 -18.45 6.53 -14.59
CA LYS A 86 -17.91 6.61 -15.94
C LYS A 86 -17.79 8.05 -16.40
N ALA A 87 -18.82 8.87 -16.14
CA ALA A 87 -18.83 10.28 -16.52
C ALA A 87 -17.72 11.07 -15.78
N VAL A 88 -17.59 10.89 -14.47
CA VAL A 88 -16.52 11.52 -13.67
C VAL A 88 -15.14 11.12 -14.18
N GLY A 89 -14.96 9.84 -14.53
CA GLY A 89 -13.73 9.31 -15.08
C GLY A 89 -13.33 9.93 -16.42
N LEU A 90 -14.27 9.97 -17.38
CA LEU A 90 -14.05 10.58 -18.69
C LEU A 90 -13.73 12.08 -18.57
N TRP A 91 -14.49 12.79 -17.73
CA TRP A 91 -14.23 14.20 -17.45
C TRP A 91 -12.85 14.40 -16.83
N ALA A 92 -12.49 13.61 -15.80
CA ALA A 92 -11.22 13.78 -15.09
C ALA A 92 -10.02 13.58 -16.01
N ARG A 93 -10.09 12.62 -16.93
CA ARG A 93 -9.03 12.38 -17.92
C ARG A 93 -8.79 13.58 -18.82
N GLN A 94 -9.86 14.19 -19.31
CA GLN A 94 -9.78 15.42 -20.10
C GLN A 94 -9.32 16.62 -19.26
N ALA A 95 -9.82 16.76 -18.03
CA ALA A 95 -9.47 17.85 -17.12
C ALA A 95 -7.98 17.83 -16.73
N VAL A 96 -7.36 16.65 -16.62
CA VAL A 96 -5.91 16.52 -16.40
C VAL A 96 -5.10 17.09 -17.57
N TRP A 97 -5.53 16.82 -18.81
CA TRP A 97 -4.91 17.38 -20.00
C TRP A 97 -5.10 18.90 -20.08
N GLU A 98 -6.32 19.39 -19.89
CA GLU A 98 -6.62 20.83 -19.90
C GLU A 98 -5.87 21.59 -18.82
N TRP A 99 -5.75 21.00 -17.62
CA TRP A 99 -4.94 21.56 -16.56
C TRP A 99 -3.47 21.70 -16.97
N HIS A 100 -2.90 20.67 -17.62
CA HIS A 100 -1.51 20.68 -18.07
C HIS A 100 -1.24 21.82 -19.06
N GLU A 101 -2.14 22.01 -20.02
CA GLU A 101 -2.08 23.07 -21.03
C GLU A 101 -2.23 24.46 -20.40
N ALA A 102 -3.16 24.61 -19.44
CA ALA A 102 -3.40 25.88 -18.76
C ALA A 102 -2.26 26.27 -17.79
N HIS A 103 -1.48 25.30 -17.30
CA HIS A 103 -0.48 25.51 -16.25
C HIS A 103 0.93 25.03 -16.66
N PRO A 104 1.52 25.54 -17.76
CA PRO A 104 2.76 24.99 -18.35
C PRO A 104 4.00 25.13 -17.45
N SER A 105 3.95 26.02 -16.45
CA SER A 105 5.08 26.31 -15.57
C SER A 105 5.47 25.10 -14.71
N ALA A 106 6.78 24.93 -14.50
CA ALA A 106 7.33 23.84 -13.69
C ALA A 106 6.97 23.97 -12.19
N ASN A 107 6.67 25.17 -11.70
CA ASN A 107 6.24 25.37 -10.31
C ASN A 107 4.82 24.87 -10.04
N GLN A 108 4.03 24.53 -11.07
CA GLN A 108 2.67 24.02 -10.93
C GLN A 108 2.67 22.50 -10.69
N LEU A 109 1.90 22.05 -9.69
CA LEU A 109 1.78 20.65 -9.29
C LEU A 109 0.31 20.25 -9.21
N LEU A 110 -0.09 19.20 -9.91
CA LEU A 110 -1.38 18.55 -9.70
C LEU A 110 -1.20 17.32 -8.81
N ILE A 111 -1.94 17.28 -7.69
CA ILE A 111 -2.04 16.10 -6.83
C ILE A 111 -3.46 15.53 -6.96
N GLY A 112 -3.59 14.26 -7.31
CA GLY A 112 -4.89 13.59 -7.42
C GLY A 112 -5.08 12.48 -6.39
N GLU A 113 -6.27 12.38 -5.79
CA GLU A 113 -6.70 11.20 -5.02
C GLU A 113 -7.56 10.29 -5.90
N LEU A 114 -7.06 9.08 -6.20
CA LEU A 114 -7.70 8.15 -7.13
C LEU A 114 -8.19 6.88 -6.40
N PRO A 115 -9.49 6.76 -6.09
CA PRO A 115 -10.02 5.56 -5.44
C PRO A 115 -10.34 4.45 -6.45
N LEU A 116 -9.33 3.94 -7.18
CA LEU A 116 -9.49 3.07 -8.35
C LEU A 116 -10.42 1.85 -8.15
N ILE A 117 -10.39 1.25 -6.95
CA ILE A 117 -11.23 0.10 -6.61
C ILE A 117 -12.71 0.46 -6.76
N GLY A 118 -13.43 -0.37 -7.54
CA GLY A 118 -14.82 -0.15 -7.91
C GLY A 118 -15.01 0.81 -9.10
N ASN A 119 -14.11 0.82 -10.07
CA ASN A 119 -14.26 1.59 -11.32
C ASN A 119 -14.35 3.12 -11.13
N ARG A 120 -13.64 3.70 -10.16
CA ARG A 120 -13.65 5.15 -9.95
C ARG A 120 -12.34 5.77 -10.44
N LEU A 121 -12.43 6.69 -11.40
CA LEU A 121 -11.29 7.32 -12.07
C LEU A 121 -10.34 6.31 -12.73
N ILE A 122 -10.87 5.16 -13.15
CA ILE A 122 -10.08 4.10 -13.79
C ILE A 122 -9.53 4.57 -15.16
N GLU A 123 -10.22 5.52 -15.77
CA GLU A 123 -9.86 6.17 -17.02
C GLU A 123 -8.47 6.82 -16.97
N LEU A 124 -7.97 7.20 -15.78
CA LEU A 124 -6.62 7.75 -15.64
C LEU A 124 -5.52 6.67 -15.70
N VAL A 125 -5.87 5.40 -15.50
CA VAL A 125 -4.92 4.28 -15.51
C VAL A 125 -5.08 3.39 -16.74
N GLU A 126 -6.27 3.37 -17.33
CA GLU A 126 -6.55 2.69 -18.59
C GLU A 126 -5.80 3.37 -19.75
N PRO A 127 -5.04 2.61 -20.57
CA PRO A 127 -4.47 3.12 -21.80
C PRO A 127 -5.57 3.61 -22.75
N ALA A 128 -5.46 4.84 -23.24
CA ALA A 128 -6.37 5.35 -24.26
C ALA A 128 -5.60 6.09 -25.36
N ASN A 129 -6.21 6.20 -26.54
CA ASN A 129 -5.64 6.97 -27.65
C ASN A 129 -6.16 8.41 -27.63
N ASP A 130 -5.63 9.23 -26.72
CA ASP A 130 -5.97 10.64 -26.59
C ASP A 130 -4.78 11.50 -26.13
N ASN A 131 -5.02 12.80 -25.96
CA ASN A 131 -3.98 13.77 -25.61
C ASN A 131 -3.45 13.59 -24.17
N ALA A 132 -4.24 12.98 -23.27
CA ALA A 132 -3.82 12.75 -21.90
C ALA A 132 -2.79 11.60 -21.79
N GLU A 133 -2.85 10.61 -22.68
CA GLU A 133 -2.02 9.40 -22.57
C GLU A 133 -0.50 9.67 -22.58
N PRO A 134 0.07 10.49 -23.50
CA PRO A 134 1.49 10.81 -23.45
C PRO A 134 1.90 11.48 -22.14
N LEU A 135 1.03 12.29 -21.54
CA LEU A 135 1.29 12.94 -20.26
C LEU A 135 1.26 11.94 -19.10
N LEU A 136 0.24 11.08 -19.04
CA LEU A 136 0.03 10.08 -17.98
C LEU A 136 1.12 9.00 -17.96
N THR A 137 1.74 8.72 -19.10
CA THR A 137 2.86 7.77 -19.25
C THR A 137 4.24 8.42 -19.13
N SER A 138 4.33 9.75 -19.16
CA SER A 138 5.61 10.47 -19.14
C SER A 138 6.32 10.42 -17.78
N GLY A 139 7.61 10.75 -17.79
CA GLY A 139 8.38 10.97 -16.56
C GLY A 139 7.92 12.15 -15.69
N GLN A 140 6.99 13.00 -16.14
CA GLN A 140 6.40 14.09 -15.35
C GLN A 140 5.30 13.61 -14.40
N THR A 141 4.74 12.44 -14.65
CA THR A 141 3.65 11.83 -13.88
C THR A 141 4.20 10.74 -12.96
N LEU A 142 3.57 10.56 -11.80
CA LEU A 142 3.84 9.45 -10.89
C LEU A 142 2.56 9.04 -10.17
N PHE A 143 2.26 7.74 -10.20
CA PHE A 143 1.22 7.12 -9.39
C PHE A 143 1.87 6.56 -8.12
N VAL A 144 1.35 6.93 -6.96
CA VAL A 144 1.88 6.57 -5.64
C VAL A 144 0.84 5.73 -4.92
N VAL A 145 1.27 4.58 -4.41
CA VAL A 145 0.44 3.69 -3.60
C VAL A 145 1.03 3.68 -2.19
N PRO A 146 0.41 4.31 -1.17
CA PRO A 146 0.82 4.13 0.20
C PRO A 146 0.46 2.71 0.66
N VAL A 147 1.46 1.96 1.08
CA VAL A 147 1.35 0.58 1.56
C VAL A 147 1.65 0.58 3.06
N PRO A 148 0.64 0.74 3.92
CA PRO A 148 0.85 0.72 5.36
C PRO A 148 1.30 -0.67 5.85
N SER A 149 2.16 -0.69 6.87
CA SER A 149 2.39 -1.91 7.65
C SER A 149 1.10 -2.35 8.35
N TRP A 150 1.09 -3.57 8.91
CA TRP A 150 -0.06 -4.06 9.67
C TRP A 150 -0.38 -3.15 10.87
N GLU A 151 0.64 -2.74 11.60
CA GLU A 151 0.52 -1.88 12.79
C GLU A 151 0.00 -0.49 12.42
N VAL A 152 0.53 0.08 11.33
CA VAL A 152 0.06 1.38 10.83
C VAL A 152 -1.39 1.27 10.35
N ARG A 153 -1.73 0.17 9.66
CA ARG A 153 -3.10 -0.07 9.17
C ARG A 153 -4.10 -0.15 10.32
N GLU A 154 -3.79 -0.88 11.39
CA GLU A 154 -4.64 -0.98 12.59
C GLU A 154 -4.89 0.40 13.23
N VAL A 155 -3.85 1.22 13.35
CA VAL A 155 -3.98 2.59 13.88
C VAL A 155 -4.84 3.47 12.98
N ILE A 156 -4.70 3.36 11.65
CA ILE A 156 -5.53 4.14 10.71
C ILE A 156 -7.00 3.73 10.83
N GLU A 157 -7.29 2.42 10.86
CA GLU A 157 -8.67 1.91 10.98
C GLU A 157 -9.31 2.36 12.30
N THR A 158 -8.59 2.27 13.41
CA THR A 158 -9.04 2.73 14.72
C THR A 158 -9.29 4.24 14.73
N THR A 159 -8.37 5.02 14.16
CA THR A 159 -8.50 6.49 14.08
C THR A 159 -9.72 6.87 13.25
N ARG A 160 -9.97 6.15 12.15
CA ARG A 160 -11.09 6.44 11.26
C ARG A 160 -12.44 6.11 11.88
N ALA A 161 -12.54 4.99 12.60
CA ALA A 161 -13.74 4.67 13.36
C ALA A 161 -14.12 5.80 14.33
N ARG A 162 -13.10 6.43 14.96
CA ARG A 162 -13.30 7.59 15.82
C ARG A 162 -13.73 8.85 15.05
N THR A 163 -13.06 9.20 13.95
CA THR A 163 -13.38 10.45 13.21
C THR A 163 -14.71 10.39 12.47
N VAL A 164 -15.17 9.19 12.08
CA VAL A 164 -16.54 9.02 11.55
C VAL A 164 -17.58 9.24 12.65
N ALA A 165 -17.31 8.80 13.88
CA ALA A 165 -18.20 9.03 15.01
C ALA A 165 -18.20 10.49 15.49
N GLU A 166 -17.04 11.16 15.42
CA GLU A 166 -16.82 12.53 15.89
C GLU A 166 -16.06 13.36 14.83
N PRO A 167 -16.73 13.80 13.74
CA PRO A 167 -16.07 14.49 12.64
C PRO A 167 -15.67 15.92 13.04
N GLN A 168 -14.44 16.30 12.67
CA GLN A 168 -13.88 17.64 12.82
C GLN A 168 -13.98 18.46 11.52
N ASN A 169 -14.29 17.83 10.38
CA ASN A 169 -14.47 18.45 9.07
C ASN A 169 -15.62 17.77 8.29
N GLU A 170 -16.34 18.52 7.46
CA GLU A 170 -17.45 17.98 6.64
C GLU A 170 -17.01 16.86 5.69
N GLN A 171 -15.77 16.90 5.18
CA GLN A 171 -15.24 15.83 4.32
C GLN A 171 -15.05 14.50 5.06
N GLU A 172 -14.91 14.52 6.39
CA GLU A 172 -14.82 13.30 7.21
C GLU A 172 -16.17 12.57 7.30
N LYS A 173 -17.29 13.25 7.03
CA LYS A 173 -18.60 12.58 6.91
C LYS A 173 -18.73 11.81 5.60
N LEU A 174 -17.93 12.17 4.60
CA LEU A 174 -17.87 11.51 3.29
C LEU A 174 -16.89 10.33 3.28
N ASP A 175 -16.23 10.07 4.41
CA ASP A 175 -15.31 8.95 4.53
C ASP A 175 -16.03 7.61 4.55
N ALA A 176 -15.42 6.63 3.88
CA ALA A 176 -15.95 5.28 3.85
C ALA A 176 -15.95 4.64 5.25
N PRO A 177 -17.11 4.14 5.75
CA PRO A 177 -17.23 3.53 7.07
C PRO A 177 -16.49 2.17 7.16
N PRO A 178 -16.33 1.59 8.37
CA PRO A 178 -15.57 0.36 8.58
C PRO A 178 -16.02 -0.86 7.77
N ASN A 179 -17.32 -1.04 7.55
CA ASN A 179 -17.84 -2.11 6.69
C ASN A 179 -17.38 -1.94 5.23
N VAL A 180 -17.30 -0.71 4.72
CA VAL A 180 -16.81 -0.43 3.36
C VAL A 180 -15.30 -0.68 3.27
N LEU A 181 -14.53 -0.43 4.33
CA LEU A 181 -13.10 -0.80 4.38
C LEU A 181 -12.90 -2.31 4.18
N GLN A 182 -13.70 -3.13 4.86
CA GLN A 182 -13.64 -4.59 4.74
C GLN A 182 -14.06 -5.06 3.34
N LEU A 183 -15.16 -4.53 2.79
CA LEU A 183 -15.61 -4.85 1.44
C LEU A 183 -14.54 -4.50 0.38
N MET A 184 -13.93 -3.32 0.48
CA MET A 184 -12.87 -2.89 -0.43
C MET A 184 -11.62 -3.77 -0.32
N TRP A 185 -11.28 -4.25 0.88
CA TRP A 185 -10.21 -5.24 1.05
C TRP A 185 -10.57 -6.58 0.41
N GLN A 186 -11.81 -7.06 0.59
CA GLN A 186 -12.29 -8.28 -0.04
C GLN A 186 -12.24 -8.19 -1.57
N GLU A 187 -12.54 -7.04 -2.15
CA GLU A 187 -12.39 -6.79 -3.59
C GLU A 187 -10.93 -6.88 -4.03
N VAL A 188 -10.00 -6.21 -3.32
CA VAL A 188 -8.54 -6.31 -3.60
C VAL A 188 -8.06 -7.76 -3.51
N ASN A 189 -8.46 -8.47 -2.47
CA ASN A 189 -8.07 -9.86 -2.24
C ASN A 189 -8.70 -10.82 -3.27
N SER A 190 -9.93 -10.53 -3.73
CA SER A 190 -10.55 -11.24 -4.85
C SER A 190 -9.78 -11.01 -6.15
N LEU A 191 -9.41 -9.77 -6.43
CA LEU A 191 -8.61 -9.42 -7.60
C LEU A 191 -7.24 -10.10 -7.57
N ALA A 192 -6.55 -10.10 -6.42
CA ALA A 192 -5.28 -10.80 -6.23
C ALA A 192 -5.35 -12.27 -6.67
N ARG A 193 -6.43 -12.97 -6.32
CA ARG A 193 -6.67 -14.36 -6.75
C ARG A 193 -6.86 -14.48 -8.26
N GLN A 194 -7.60 -13.56 -8.86
CA GLN A 194 -7.87 -13.58 -10.31
C GLN A 194 -6.60 -13.34 -11.14
N ILE A 195 -5.70 -12.47 -10.68
CA ILE A 195 -4.43 -12.18 -11.37
C ILE A 195 -3.29 -13.13 -10.98
N GLY A 196 -3.56 -14.15 -10.14
CA GLY A 196 -2.59 -15.18 -9.80
C GLY A 196 -1.52 -14.78 -8.79
N LEU A 197 -1.74 -13.73 -7.98
CA LEU A 197 -0.89 -13.45 -6.82
C LEU A 197 -1.10 -14.57 -5.79
N THR A 198 -0.09 -15.43 -5.64
CA THR A 198 -0.16 -16.62 -4.78
C THR A 198 -0.44 -16.25 -3.31
N LYS A 199 -1.20 -17.11 -2.61
CA LYS A 199 -1.57 -17.04 -1.17
C LYS A 199 -2.75 -16.13 -0.77
N ALA A 200 -3.45 -15.51 -1.72
CA ALA A 200 -4.71 -14.83 -1.42
C ALA A 200 -5.85 -15.84 -1.15
N SER A 201 -6.44 -15.82 0.05
CA SER A 201 -7.67 -16.58 0.41
C SER A 201 -8.77 -15.60 0.86
N PRO A 202 -10.07 -15.91 0.73
CA PRO A 202 -11.14 -14.99 1.13
C PRO A 202 -11.05 -14.49 2.58
N GLN A 203 -10.42 -15.27 3.46
CA GLN A 203 -10.23 -14.98 4.88
C GLN A 203 -8.88 -14.31 5.20
N THR A 204 -8.05 -14.05 4.19
CA THR A 204 -6.76 -13.39 4.40
C THR A 204 -7.00 -11.97 4.93
N PRO A 205 -6.50 -11.62 6.13
CA PRO A 205 -6.57 -10.25 6.62
C PRO A 205 -5.76 -9.32 5.72
N TYR A 206 -5.82 -8.01 5.96
CA TYR A 206 -4.97 -7.06 5.23
C TYR A 206 -3.52 -7.57 5.15
N ASN A 207 -2.95 -7.57 3.96
CA ASN A 207 -1.56 -7.95 3.72
C ASN A 207 -0.92 -6.92 2.78
N PRO A 208 0.13 -6.20 3.22
CA PRO A 208 0.75 -5.13 2.44
C PRO A 208 1.33 -5.60 1.10
N TYR A 209 1.76 -6.87 1.00
CA TYR A 209 2.32 -7.43 -0.22
C TYR A 209 1.23 -7.76 -1.25
N ILE A 210 0.14 -8.40 -0.80
CA ILE A 210 -1.03 -8.65 -1.67
C ILE A 210 -1.59 -7.31 -2.13
N TYR A 211 -1.72 -6.36 -1.21
CA TYR A 211 -2.18 -5.01 -1.49
C TYR A 211 -1.30 -4.30 -2.53
N GLY A 212 0.01 -4.21 -2.29
CA GLY A 212 0.97 -3.58 -3.19
C GLY A 212 0.95 -4.22 -4.58
N GLY A 213 1.04 -5.56 -4.65
CA GLY A 213 1.07 -6.30 -5.91
C GLY A 213 -0.19 -6.13 -6.75
N VAL A 214 -1.37 -6.04 -6.12
CA VAL A 214 -2.62 -5.73 -6.84
C VAL A 214 -2.55 -4.34 -7.47
N PHE A 215 -2.10 -3.32 -6.73
CA PHE A 215 -1.99 -1.97 -7.27
C PHE A 215 -0.88 -1.84 -8.32
N GLU A 216 0.21 -2.59 -8.22
CA GLU A 216 1.21 -2.67 -9.30
C GLU A 216 0.61 -3.25 -10.58
N ALA A 217 -0.18 -4.32 -10.48
CA ALA A 217 -0.88 -4.89 -11.63
C ALA A 217 -1.89 -3.90 -12.25
N LEU A 218 -2.64 -3.18 -11.40
CA LEU A 218 -3.60 -2.15 -11.85
C LEU A 218 -2.92 -0.91 -12.45
N LEU A 219 -1.65 -0.67 -12.12
CA LEU A 219 -0.91 0.50 -12.59
C LEU A 219 0.20 0.12 -13.58
N GLN A 220 0.17 -1.08 -14.16
CA GLN A 220 1.25 -1.57 -15.03
C GLN A 220 1.54 -0.70 -16.26
N HIS A 221 0.58 0.14 -16.67
CA HIS A 221 0.72 1.08 -17.78
C HIS A 221 1.10 2.50 -17.33
N ARG A 222 1.45 2.69 -16.05
CA ARG A 222 1.71 4.00 -15.45
C ARG A 222 3.04 4.00 -14.68
N PRO A 223 3.81 5.10 -14.69
CA PRO A 223 4.95 5.26 -13.79
C PRO A 223 4.48 5.18 -12.34
N THR A 224 4.90 4.16 -11.62
CA THR A 224 4.34 3.79 -10.32
C THR A 224 5.42 3.71 -9.25
N LYS A 225 5.05 4.06 -8.01
CA LYS A 225 5.87 3.85 -6.81
C LYS A 225 5.01 3.34 -5.67
N LEU A 226 5.33 2.15 -5.18
CA LEU A 226 4.88 1.69 -3.87
C LEU A 226 5.64 2.47 -2.79
N LEU A 227 4.92 3.07 -1.86
CA LEU A 227 5.47 3.82 -0.75
C LEU A 227 5.11 3.10 0.55
N LEU A 228 6.06 2.35 1.10
CA LEU A 228 5.89 1.68 2.38
C LEU A 228 5.70 2.74 3.49
N ILE A 229 4.66 2.56 4.30
CA ILE A 229 4.34 3.40 5.45
C ILE A 229 4.41 2.55 6.71
N ASP A 230 5.53 2.63 7.41
CA ASP A 230 5.83 1.92 8.66
C ASP A 230 5.84 2.85 9.89
N GLU A 231 5.69 4.16 9.66
CA GLU A 231 5.62 5.18 10.71
C GLU A 231 4.18 5.63 10.97
N VAL A 232 3.76 5.62 12.23
CA VAL A 232 2.47 6.20 12.64
C VAL A 232 2.58 7.71 12.73
N LEU A 233 1.87 8.39 11.83
CA LEU A 233 1.76 9.85 11.79
C LEU A 233 0.47 10.31 12.46
N ARG A 234 0.57 11.28 13.39
CA ARG A 234 -0.57 11.76 14.18
C ARG A 234 -0.88 13.23 13.86
N PRO A 235 -1.80 13.53 12.93
CA PRO A 235 -2.23 14.89 12.68
C PRO A 235 -2.99 15.47 13.87
N SER A 236 -2.77 16.76 14.15
CA SER A 236 -3.45 17.49 15.22
C SER A 236 -4.69 18.26 14.75
N ARG A 237 -5.01 18.20 13.45
CA ARG A 237 -6.16 18.82 12.78
C ARG A 237 -6.67 17.86 11.70
N SER A 238 -7.79 18.19 11.06
CA SER A 238 -8.30 17.40 9.95
C SER A 238 -7.27 17.31 8.82
N VAL A 239 -7.20 16.15 8.19
CA VAL A 239 -6.37 15.92 7.00
C VAL A 239 -6.89 16.66 5.76
N TYR A 240 -8.11 17.19 5.85
CA TYR A 240 -8.77 17.95 4.79
C TYR A 240 -8.55 19.45 4.89
N ASP A 241 -8.00 19.94 6.00
CA ASP A 241 -7.65 21.36 6.17
C ASP A 241 -6.37 21.65 5.35
N LEU A 242 -6.55 22.20 4.15
CA LEU A 242 -5.51 22.50 3.17
C LEU A 242 -5.58 23.95 2.70
N ASP A 243 -5.06 24.86 3.52
CA ASP A 243 -5.02 26.30 3.21
C ASP A 243 -3.99 26.68 2.12
N VAL A 244 -3.25 25.69 1.60
CA VAL A 244 -2.10 25.90 0.69
C VAL A 244 -2.40 25.62 -0.79
N LEU A 245 -3.67 25.34 -1.13
CA LEU A 245 -4.05 24.98 -2.49
C LEU A 245 -4.22 26.23 -3.38
N ALA A 246 -3.64 26.17 -4.58
CA ALA A 246 -3.85 27.15 -5.65
C ALA A 246 -5.18 26.92 -6.38
N GLY A 247 -5.66 25.68 -6.44
CA GLY A 247 -6.90 25.34 -7.11
C GLY A 247 -7.36 23.91 -6.84
N THR A 248 -8.62 23.63 -7.18
CA THR A 248 -9.18 22.27 -7.19
C THR A 248 -9.88 22.04 -8.52
N LEU A 249 -9.60 20.92 -9.17
CA LEU A 249 -10.28 20.50 -10.38
C LEU A 249 -11.67 19.99 -10.00
N VAL A 250 -12.68 20.73 -10.44
CA VAL A 250 -14.11 20.41 -10.28
C VAL A 250 -14.80 20.70 -11.61
N PRO A 251 -15.70 19.82 -12.10
CA PRO A 251 -16.43 20.10 -13.32
C PRO A 251 -17.31 21.35 -13.18
N THR A 252 -17.42 22.12 -14.24
CA THR A 252 -18.55 23.06 -14.35
C THR A 252 -19.85 22.26 -14.55
N ALA A 253 -21.00 22.84 -14.21
CA ALA A 253 -22.29 22.20 -14.46
C ALA A 253 -22.49 21.87 -15.95
N GLU A 254 -22.00 22.73 -16.85
CA GLU A 254 -22.04 22.50 -18.28
C GLU A 254 -21.18 21.28 -18.68
N ALA A 255 -19.93 21.22 -18.22
CA ALA A 255 -19.05 20.09 -18.50
C ALA A 255 -19.63 18.77 -17.96
N ALA A 256 -20.17 18.77 -16.74
CA ALA A 256 -20.81 17.60 -16.15
C ALA A 256 -22.00 17.11 -17.00
N ASN A 257 -22.88 18.03 -17.43
CA ASN A 257 -24.02 17.69 -18.28
C ASN A 257 -23.60 17.16 -19.66
N GLN A 258 -22.59 17.77 -20.27
CA GLN A 258 -22.05 17.32 -21.56
C GLN A 258 -21.46 15.92 -21.46
N THR A 259 -20.67 15.64 -20.43
CA THR A 259 -20.08 14.31 -20.22
C THR A 259 -21.14 13.26 -19.87
N MET A 260 -22.17 13.62 -19.10
CA MET A 260 -23.32 12.71 -18.88
C MET A 260 -24.03 12.37 -20.19
N ALA A 261 -24.35 13.38 -21.01
CA ALA A 261 -24.98 13.16 -22.31
C ALA A 261 -24.11 12.29 -23.23
N GLN A 262 -22.78 12.48 -23.18
CA GLN A 262 -21.83 11.62 -23.89
C GLN A 262 -21.94 10.17 -23.41
N VAL A 263 -21.89 9.92 -22.10
CA VAL A 263 -21.99 8.56 -21.54
C VAL A 263 -23.31 7.90 -21.95
N GLU A 264 -24.43 8.61 -21.83
CA GLU A 264 -25.76 8.11 -22.20
C GLU A 264 -25.90 7.81 -23.70
N SER A 265 -25.16 8.53 -24.55
CA SER A 265 -25.17 8.29 -25.99
C SER A 265 -24.28 7.13 -26.44
N GLN A 266 -23.27 6.78 -25.64
CA GLN A 266 -22.23 5.81 -25.99
C GLN A 266 -22.40 4.46 -25.31
N TYR A 267 -23.05 4.42 -24.14
CA TYR A 267 -23.17 3.23 -23.33
C TYR A 267 -24.61 2.98 -22.91
N SER A 268 -25.04 1.74 -23.07
CA SER A 268 -26.21 1.23 -22.36
C SER A 268 -25.90 1.05 -20.88
N TYR A 269 -26.94 1.05 -20.04
CA TYR A 269 -26.78 0.81 -18.61
C TYR A 269 -26.20 -0.59 -18.31
N ALA A 270 -26.52 -1.59 -19.13
CA ALA A 270 -25.97 -2.95 -18.98
C ALA A 270 -24.46 -2.98 -19.21
N GLU A 271 -23.97 -2.28 -20.23
CA GLU A 271 -22.53 -2.15 -20.50
C GLU A 271 -21.83 -1.40 -19.37
N LEU A 272 -22.43 -0.34 -18.81
CA LEU A 272 -21.88 0.38 -17.67
C LEU A 272 -21.77 -0.51 -16.43
N ALA A 273 -22.81 -1.31 -16.14
CA ALA A 273 -22.79 -2.26 -15.05
C ALA A 273 -21.70 -3.32 -15.23
N GLU A 274 -21.53 -3.83 -16.46
CA GLU A 274 -20.48 -4.79 -16.79
C GLU A 274 -19.08 -4.18 -16.66
N LEU A 275 -18.88 -2.95 -17.12
CA LEU A 275 -17.63 -2.21 -16.94
C LEU A 275 -17.28 -2.02 -15.47
N VAL A 276 -18.28 -1.74 -14.62
CA VAL A 276 -18.07 -1.62 -13.17
C VAL A 276 -17.76 -2.98 -12.54
N GLN A 277 -18.37 -4.07 -13.00
CA GLN A 277 -18.12 -5.40 -12.46
C GLN A 277 -16.73 -5.95 -12.86
N ASN A 278 -16.29 -5.65 -14.08
CA ASN A 278 -15.05 -6.17 -14.68
C ASN A 278 -14.00 -5.07 -14.88
N TRP A 279 -14.05 -4.02 -14.05
CA TRP A 279 -13.26 -2.80 -14.22
C TRP A 279 -11.75 -3.00 -14.30
N HIS A 280 -11.24 -4.02 -13.62
CA HIS A 280 -9.82 -4.38 -13.63
C HIS A 280 -9.43 -5.13 -14.90
N ALA A 281 -10.34 -5.85 -15.55
CA ALA A 281 -10.03 -6.77 -16.65
C ALA A 281 -9.42 -6.04 -17.85
N LEU A 282 -9.90 -4.84 -18.18
CA LEU A 282 -9.34 -4.02 -19.26
C LEU A 282 -7.86 -3.67 -19.05
N ILE A 283 -7.44 -3.60 -17.79
CA ILE A 283 -6.05 -3.30 -17.42
C ILE A 283 -5.26 -4.59 -17.25
N THR A 284 -5.82 -5.61 -16.60
CA THR A 284 -5.10 -6.81 -16.17
C THR A 284 -5.15 -7.96 -17.18
N ASN A 285 -5.71 -7.77 -18.38
CA ASN A 285 -5.64 -8.76 -19.45
C ASN A 285 -4.19 -8.83 -19.97
N ASN A 286 -3.47 -9.91 -19.64
CA ASN A 286 -2.01 -10.06 -19.73
C ASN A 286 -1.26 -9.16 -18.74
N PRO A 287 -1.42 -9.36 -17.41
CA PRO A 287 -0.59 -8.63 -16.47
C PRO A 287 0.85 -9.06 -16.74
N LYS A 288 1.74 -8.10 -17.00
CA LYS A 288 3.16 -8.40 -16.80
C LYS A 288 3.22 -8.88 -15.34
N PRO A 289 3.68 -10.12 -15.05
CA PRO A 289 3.82 -10.53 -13.66
C PRO A 289 4.60 -9.42 -12.97
N PRO A 290 4.12 -8.92 -11.81
CA PRO A 290 4.79 -7.81 -11.14
C PRO A 290 6.26 -8.16 -11.09
N ASP A 291 7.13 -7.24 -11.53
CA ASP A 291 8.56 -7.44 -11.38
C ASP A 291 8.74 -7.87 -9.92
N ALA A 292 9.42 -9.00 -9.69
CA ALA A 292 9.77 -9.40 -8.33
C ALA A 292 10.38 -8.14 -7.73
N GLY A 293 9.66 -7.50 -6.80
CA GLY A 293 9.95 -6.14 -6.39
C GLY A 293 11.44 -6.02 -6.05
N PRO A 294 12.03 -4.80 -6.08
CA PRO A 294 13.46 -4.63 -5.85
C PRO A 294 13.91 -5.56 -4.73
N GLU A 295 14.96 -6.36 -4.98
CA GLU A 295 15.59 -7.22 -3.97
C GLU A 295 15.58 -6.40 -2.69
N LEU A 296 14.84 -6.86 -1.68
CA LEU A 296 14.68 -6.17 -0.41
C LEU A 296 16.05 -6.19 0.29
N ARG A 297 16.97 -5.36 -0.21
CA ARG A 297 18.11 -4.84 0.53
C ARG A 297 17.50 -3.85 1.48
N LEU A 298 16.89 -4.40 2.52
CA LEU A 298 16.50 -3.66 3.70
C LEU A 298 17.73 -2.80 4.06
N PRO A 299 17.60 -1.47 4.07
CA PRO A 299 18.67 -0.66 4.64
C PRO A 299 18.87 -1.18 6.07
N LEU A 300 20.14 -1.44 6.42
CA LEU A 300 20.54 -1.69 7.80
C LEU A 300 19.72 -0.77 8.71
N PRO A 301 19.02 -1.29 9.73
CA PRO A 301 18.59 -0.43 10.80
C PRO A 301 19.83 0.34 11.26
N GLU A 302 19.80 1.68 11.24
CA GLU A 302 20.87 2.50 11.84
C GLU A 302 21.14 2.09 13.31
N THR A 303 20.20 1.33 13.91
CA THR A 303 20.31 0.69 15.21
C THR A 303 21.37 -0.41 15.33
N LEU A 304 21.97 -0.93 14.25
CA LEU A 304 23.09 -1.89 14.35
C LEU A 304 24.47 -1.22 14.32
N ALA A 305 24.59 -0.04 13.70
CA ALA A 305 25.84 0.72 13.74
C ALA A 305 26.14 1.31 15.12
N ASN A 306 25.12 1.41 15.98
CA ASN A 306 25.19 1.96 17.35
C ASN A 306 24.51 1.04 18.38
N ALA A 307 24.33 -0.25 18.09
CA ALA A 307 23.72 -1.16 19.05
C ALA A 307 24.62 -1.28 20.30
N PRO A 308 24.07 -1.29 21.53
CA PRO A 308 24.86 -1.52 22.73
C PRO A 308 25.66 -2.83 22.63
N ASP A 309 26.79 -2.89 23.35
CA ASP A 309 27.77 -4.01 23.36
C ASP A 309 27.13 -5.41 23.56
N GLU A 310 25.90 -5.48 24.04
CA GLU A 310 25.05 -6.68 24.13
C GLU A 310 24.72 -7.35 22.78
N THR A 311 25.06 -6.71 21.65
CA THR A 311 24.77 -7.24 20.29
C THR A 311 25.96 -7.98 19.69
N VAL A 312 27.10 -8.00 20.37
CA VAL A 312 28.29 -8.75 19.93
C VAL A 312 28.12 -10.22 20.27
N LEU A 313 27.85 -11.04 19.24
CA LEU A 313 27.79 -12.50 19.39
C LEU A 313 29.12 -13.05 19.92
N THR A 314 29.04 -13.87 20.97
CA THR A 314 30.19 -14.63 21.48
C THR A 314 30.69 -15.63 20.43
N ALA A 315 31.93 -16.10 20.57
CA ALA A 315 32.46 -17.14 19.69
C ALA A 315 31.57 -18.40 19.69
N VAL A 316 31.02 -18.77 20.84
CA VAL A 316 30.12 -19.93 21.00
C VAL A 316 28.80 -19.72 20.25
N GLN A 317 28.18 -18.54 20.38
CA GLN A 317 26.96 -18.18 19.64
C GLN A 317 27.20 -18.15 18.13
N ARG A 318 28.31 -17.56 17.67
CA ARG A 318 28.68 -17.57 16.24
C ARG A 318 28.91 -18.98 15.73
N THR A 319 29.56 -19.85 16.49
CA THR A 319 29.76 -21.24 16.09
C THR A 319 28.43 -21.98 15.94
N ALA A 320 27.49 -21.80 16.88
CA ALA A 320 26.17 -22.43 16.80
C ALA A 320 25.36 -21.92 15.59
N LEU A 321 25.39 -20.62 15.31
CA LEU A 321 24.69 -20.03 14.16
C LEU A 321 25.34 -20.42 12.82
N ASN A 322 26.67 -20.52 12.78
CA ASN A 322 27.40 -21.01 11.61
C ASN A 322 27.06 -22.45 11.25
N LYS A 323 26.65 -23.29 12.22
CA LYS A 323 26.18 -24.65 11.90
C LYS A 323 24.93 -24.62 11.03
N ILE A 324 24.02 -23.66 11.25
CA ILE A 324 22.81 -23.49 10.43
C ILE A 324 23.20 -23.11 8.99
N ILE A 325 24.09 -22.12 8.84
CA ILE A 325 24.52 -21.62 7.53
C ILE A 325 25.28 -22.70 6.75
N ASN A 326 26.10 -23.51 7.43
CA ASN A 326 26.94 -24.52 6.79
C ASN A 326 26.25 -25.88 6.60
N LEU A 327 24.96 -26.04 6.92
CA LEU A 327 24.23 -27.26 6.58
C LEU A 327 24.25 -27.50 5.05
N PRO A 328 24.22 -28.73 4.54
CA PRO A 328 24.02 -28.97 3.11
C PRO A 328 22.62 -28.51 2.66
N LEU A 329 22.43 -27.88 1.50
CA LEU A 329 21.10 -27.39 1.05
C LEU A 329 20.03 -28.48 0.96
N ASP A 330 20.46 -29.74 0.81
CA ASP A 330 19.66 -30.97 0.82
C ASP A 330 19.49 -31.59 2.22
N ALA A 331 19.90 -30.90 3.29
CA ALA A 331 19.69 -31.34 4.67
C ALA A 331 18.21 -31.58 4.96
N THR A 332 17.93 -32.64 5.72
CA THR A 332 16.55 -32.98 6.06
C THR A 332 15.96 -31.93 7.04
N PRO A 333 14.63 -31.80 7.11
CA PRO A 333 13.98 -30.92 8.08
C PRO A 333 14.42 -31.22 9.51
N GLU A 334 14.63 -32.49 9.86
CA GLU A 334 15.08 -32.93 11.18
C GLU A 334 16.50 -32.43 11.50
N GLN A 335 17.42 -32.46 10.53
CA GLN A 335 18.77 -31.93 10.67
C GLN A 335 18.75 -30.40 10.87
N THR A 336 17.86 -29.71 10.15
CA THR A 336 17.69 -28.26 10.27
C THR A 336 17.09 -27.87 11.61
N ILE A 337 16.06 -28.59 12.07
CA ILE A 337 15.43 -28.40 13.39
C ILE A 337 16.45 -28.61 14.52
N LEU A 338 17.35 -29.60 14.39
CA LEU A 338 18.38 -29.85 15.39
C LEU A 338 19.39 -28.71 15.48
N ALA A 339 19.88 -28.21 14.34
CA ALA A 339 20.80 -27.07 14.30
C ALA A 339 20.16 -25.78 14.85
N LEU A 340 18.87 -25.56 14.56
CA LEU A 340 18.08 -24.46 15.13
C LEU A 340 17.94 -24.60 16.65
N ALA A 341 17.62 -25.80 17.16
CA ALA A 341 17.47 -26.04 18.59
C ALA A 341 18.78 -25.78 19.35
N GLU A 342 19.91 -26.23 18.80
CA GLU A 342 21.24 -25.97 19.38
C GLU A 342 21.56 -24.46 19.40
N ALA A 343 21.26 -23.74 18.32
CA ALA A 343 21.49 -22.29 18.28
C ALA A 343 20.57 -21.52 19.24
N ILE A 344 19.31 -21.93 19.39
CA ILE A 344 18.36 -21.35 20.34
C ILE A 344 18.85 -21.55 21.78
N GLU A 345 19.28 -22.76 22.13
CA GLU A 345 19.81 -23.09 23.46
C GLU A 345 21.04 -22.26 23.81
N VAL A 346 21.98 -22.12 22.87
CA VAL A 346 23.23 -21.35 23.05
C VAL A 346 23.01 -19.84 23.16
N LEU A 347 21.87 -19.31 22.68
CA LEU A 347 21.58 -17.89 22.77
C LEU A 347 21.15 -17.43 24.17
N GLU A 348 20.87 -18.34 25.12
CA GLU A 348 20.49 -18.11 26.54
C GLU A 348 19.98 -16.69 26.84
N VAL A 349 18.81 -16.35 26.30
CA VAL A 349 18.10 -15.12 26.66
C VAL A 349 16.99 -15.51 27.62
N GLU A 350 16.93 -14.90 28.82
CA GLU A 350 15.69 -14.92 29.62
C GLU A 350 14.58 -14.29 28.78
N THR A 351 13.80 -15.13 28.12
CA THR A 351 12.73 -14.65 27.24
C THR A 351 11.52 -14.30 28.10
N ALA A 352 11.04 -13.06 27.96
CA ALA A 352 9.70 -12.65 28.41
C ALA A 352 8.57 -13.29 27.56
N VAL A 353 8.84 -14.44 26.93
CA VAL A 353 7.91 -15.16 26.07
C VAL A 353 7.36 -16.33 26.87
N THR A 354 6.25 -16.08 27.57
CA THR A 354 5.45 -17.16 28.15
C THR A 354 4.66 -17.88 27.05
N THR A 355 4.20 -19.11 27.31
CA THR A 355 3.35 -19.90 26.41
C THR A 355 2.09 -19.17 25.91
N ALA A 356 1.66 -18.10 26.61
CA ALA A 356 0.57 -17.23 26.19
C ALA A 356 0.91 -16.30 25.01
N ASN A 357 2.20 -16.00 24.77
CA ASN A 357 2.68 -15.14 23.67
C ASN A 357 3.13 -15.92 22.43
N VAL A 358 3.10 -17.25 22.47
CA VAL A 358 3.54 -18.12 21.36
C VAL A 358 2.59 -18.04 20.16
N HIS A 359 1.32 -17.71 20.37
CA HIS A 359 0.34 -17.49 19.28
C HIS A 359 0.51 -16.15 18.55
N LYS A 360 1.41 -15.28 19.01
CA LYS A 360 1.75 -14.00 18.34
C LYS A 360 3.00 -14.09 17.47
N PHE A 361 3.66 -15.24 17.44
CA PHE A 361 4.77 -15.54 16.53
C PHE A 361 4.32 -16.68 15.63
N ASP A 362 3.42 -16.37 14.71
CA ASP A 362 2.91 -17.34 13.75
C ASP A 362 3.84 -17.40 12.54
N VAL A 363 3.67 -18.42 11.70
CA VAL A 363 4.49 -18.78 10.51
C VAL A 363 4.90 -17.58 9.64
N TYR A 364 4.11 -16.50 9.64
CA TYR A 364 4.35 -15.28 8.86
C TYR A 364 5.37 -14.31 9.48
N ASP A 365 5.55 -14.32 10.80
CA ASP A 365 6.49 -13.42 11.50
C ASP A 365 7.95 -13.82 11.28
N SER A 366 8.22 -15.11 11.03
CA SER A 366 9.55 -15.61 10.63
C SER A 366 9.96 -15.19 9.21
N TYR A 367 9.00 -15.00 8.30
CA TYR A 367 9.30 -14.66 6.90
C TYR A 367 9.57 -13.16 6.70
N PHE A 368 9.06 -12.31 7.59
CA PHE A 368 8.98 -10.87 7.33
C PHE A 368 9.28 -10.06 8.60
N ASN A 369 10.58 -9.96 8.90
CA ASN A 369 11.22 -8.93 9.73
C ASN A 369 10.28 -8.04 10.55
N VAL A 370 10.12 -8.38 11.83
CA VAL A 370 9.50 -7.53 12.85
C VAL A 370 10.23 -6.18 12.89
N SER A 371 9.52 -5.10 12.55
CA SER A 371 9.94 -3.73 12.83
C SER A 371 9.75 -3.42 14.32
N ARG A 372 10.79 -2.84 14.93
CA ARG A 372 11.00 -2.77 16.38
C ARG A 372 10.37 -1.52 16.99
N SER A 373 9.61 -1.69 18.08
CA SER A 373 9.66 -0.72 19.18
C SER A 373 11.03 -0.83 19.88
N ARG A 374 11.51 0.26 20.49
CA ARG A 374 12.84 0.43 21.12
C ARG A 374 13.14 -0.50 22.32
N GLU A 375 12.43 -1.62 22.49
CA GLU A 375 12.36 -2.34 23.77
C GLU A 375 13.10 -3.68 23.82
N HIS A 376 13.65 -4.22 22.73
CA HIS A 376 14.26 -5.56 22.76
C HIS A 376 15.66 -5.63 22.11
N SER A 377 16.60 -6.28 22.82
CA SER A 377 18.00 -6.48 22.42
C SER A 377 18.13 -7.30 21.12
N GLY A 378 19.25 -7.17 20.40
CA GLY A 378 19.48 -7.91 19.15
C GLY A 378 19.51 -9.44 19.33
N LEU A 379 19.90 -9.94 20.51
CA LEU A 379 19.89 -11.37 20.85
C LEU A 379 18.45 -11.90 21.03
N THR A 380 17.57 -11.13 21.66
CA THR A 380 16.15 -11.50 21.83
C THR A 380 15.47 -11.66 20.46
N PHE A 381 15.79 -10.78 19.52
CA PHE A 381 15.30 -10.88 18.14
C PHE A 381 15.82 -12.14 17.44
N LEU A 382 17.13 -12.40 17.54
CA LEU A 382 17.74 -13.56 16.91
C LEU A 382 17.15 -14.87 17.46
N HIS A 383 16.94 -14.93 18.78
CA HIS A 383 16.25 -16.06 19.42
C HIS A 383 14.81 -16.22 18.90
N GLY A 384 14.03 -15.14 18.81
CA GLY A 384 12.67 -15.17 18.28
C GLY A 384 12.59 -15.63 16.81
N LEU A 385 13.50 -15.15 15.97
CA LEU A 385 13.64 -15.55 14.58
C LEU A 385 13.88 -17.06 14.46
N LEU A 386 14.89 -17.58 15.15
CA LEU A 386 15.21 -19.02 15.13
C LEU A 386 14.06 -19.88 15.66
N GLN A 387 13.40 -19.44 16.72
CA GLN A 387 12.26 -20.15 17.30
C GLN A 387 11.08 -20.23 16.32
N ALA A 388 10.77 -19.12 15.63
CA ALA A 388 9.71 -19.09 14.62
C ALA A 388 10.05 -20.04 13.45
N TYR A 389 11.28 -19.99 12.93
CA TYR A 389 11.74 -20.94 11.91
C TYR A 389 11.64 -22.40 12.34
N ARG A 390 12.00 -22.72 13.58
CA ARG A 390 11.87 -24.07 14.14
C ARG A 390 10.41 -24.52 14.21
N ASN A 391 9.51 -23.64 14.66
CA ASN A 391 8.09 -23.94 14.77
C ASN A 391 7.46 -24.20 13.39
N VAL A 392 7.83 -23.41 12.39
CA VAL A 392 7.42 -23.61 10.99
C VAL A 392 7.82 -24.99 10.48
N LEU A 393 9.07 -25.40 10.68
CA LEU A 393 9.54 -26.73 10.25
C LEU A 393 8.80 -27.87 10.97
N LEU A 394 8.46 -27.70 12.25
CA LEU A 394 7.69 -28.69 13.03
C LEU A 394 6.23 -28.77 12.61
N ASP A 395 5.58 -27.65 12.32
CA ASP A 395 4.18 -27.63 11.87
C ASP A 395 4.04 -28.18 10.44
N LEU A 396 5.02 -27.94 9.58
CA LEU A 396 5.07 -28.45 8.22
C LEU A 396 5.45 -29.94 8.11
N GLN A 397 5.76 -30.60 9.23
CA GLN A 397 5.86 -32.06 9.33
C GLN A 397 4.51 -32.71 9.69
N LYS A 398 3.45 -31.94 9.97
CA LYS A 398 2.12 -32.45 10.35
C LYS A 398 1.19 -32.56 9.13
N PRO A 399 0.46 -33.68 8.94
CA PRO A 399 -0.56 -33.79 7.89
C PRO A 399 -1.64 -32.70 8.03
N PRO A 400 -2.21 -32.16 6.93
CA PRO A 400 -2.10 -32.63 5.54
C PRO A 400 -0.94 -32.00 4.75
N HIS A 401 -0.08 -31.21 5.39
CA HIS A 401 0.98 -30.48 4.72
C HIS A 401 2.32 -31.19 4.85
N THR A 402 2.94 -31.49 3.72
CA THR A 402 4.36 -31.84 3.60
C THR A 402 5.00 -30.79 2.71
N LEU A 403 6.08 -30.16 3.19
CA LEU A 403 6.87 -29.22 2.39
C LEU A 403 7.18 -29.83 1.02
N THR A 404 6.89 -29.08 -0.04
CA THR A 404 7.38 -29.47 -1.37
C THR A 404 8.89 -29.29 -1.42
N VAL A 405 9.57 -30.05 -2.29
CA VAL A 405 11.04 -29.99 -2.51
C VAL A 405 11.54 -28.56 -2.82
N ILE A 406 10.64 -27.64 -3.17
CA ILE A 406 10.93 -26.25 -3.56
C ILE A 406 10.86 -25.27 -2.36
N GLU A 407 10.05 -25.56 -1.34
CA GLU A 407 9.79 -24.61 -0.24
C GLU A 407 10.87 -24.63 0.86
N LEU A 408 11.50 -25.78 1.09
CA LEU A 408 12.59 -25.93 2.06
C LEU A 408 13.81 -25.06 1.73
N PRO A 409 14.31 -25.07 0.48
CA PRO A 409 15.44 -24.22 0.09
C PRO A 409 15.13 -22.73 0.21
N LEU A 410 13.89 -22.31 -0.06
CA LEU A 410 13.49 -20.90 0.03
C LEU A 410 13.41 -20.39 1.48
N LEU A 411 12.81 -21.19 2.37
CA LEU A 411 12.83 -20.93 3.82
C LEU A 411 14.26 -20.76 4.31
N ARG A 412 15.12 -21.66 3.88
CA ARG A 412 16.51 -21.66 4.28
C ARG A 412 17.30 -20.47 3.75
N ILE A 413 17.13 -20.09 2.49
CA ILE A 413 17.76 -18.89 1.91
C ILE A 413 17.33 -17.64 2.67
N ALA A 414 16.05 -17.54 3.05
CA ALA A 414 15.55 -16.43 3.86
C ALA A 414 16.18 -16.40 5.27
N LEU A 415 16.36 -17.56 5.91
CA LEU A 415 17.04 -17.67 7.20
C LEU A 415 18.51 -17.27 7.09
N GLU A 416 19.26 -17.81 6.12
CA GLU A 416 20.66 -17.47 5.88
C GLU A 416 20.84 -15.99 5.57
N THR A 417 19.94 -15.42 4.76
CA THR A 417 19.95 -13.98 4.45
C THR A 417 19.71 -13.13 5.70
N SER A 418 18.85 -13.61 6.62
CA SER A 418 18.60 -12.94 7.89
C SER A 418 19.76 -13.08 8.87
N LEU A 419 20.44 -14.24 8.90
CA LEU A 419 21.61 -14.48 9.75
C LEU A 419 22.84 -13.71 9.31
N ARG A 420 23.05 -13.54 8.00
CA ARG A 420 24.14 -12.72 7.44
C ARG A 420 24.07 -11.25 7.84
N GLN A 421 22.92 -10.78 8.34
CA GLN A 421 22.76 -9.42 8.88
C GLN A 421 23.46 -9.23 10.25
N PHE A 422 23.97 -10.31 10.85
CA PHE A 422 24.66 -10.32 12.15
C PHE A 422 26.18 -10.57 12.02
N ASP A 423 26.77 -10.36 10.83
CA ASP A 423 28.18 -10.66 10.53
C ASP A 423 28.57 -12.12 10.87
N ILE A 424 27.74 -13.07 10.42
CA ILE A 424 27.91 -14.52 10.57
C ILE A 424 28.21 -15.15 9.23
#